data_AF-A0A6U6VA71-F1
#
_entry.id   AF-A0A6U6VA71-F1
#
_cell.length_a   1.000
_cell.length_b   1.000
_cell.length_c   1.000
_cell.angle_alpha   90.00
_cell.angle_beta   90.00
_cell.angle_gamma   90.00
#
_symmetry.space_group_name_H-M   'P 1'
#
loop_
_entity.id
_entity.type
_entity.pdbx_description
1 polymer ?
#
loop_
_entity_poly.entity_id
_entity_poly.type
_entity_poly.pdbx_seq_one_letter_code
_entity_poly.pdbx_strand_id
1 'polypeptide(L)'
;MAHASWAWRIPLFGCLALGTRPVAASGDEGACSLPEDAEASGLLQKQMSLSHLGSDAPPTSLGQTASTAVYRRPRLVPVKVGANSTCAESCAIMGGVPAESGGTQEAPQGAGSSPGGCTCDLGPGVVPAVRGAAPSSGALFRESPFLMTHDAATYSADYTAKTQYVDLVSQLRCGVRAFDLRTVAWYDDYRRLKYQHVTVDERVGTCKAIGFVSDDDQRVQDTVPAMIEWCNKNPTELVVLVVSHCYTRDRWACWRSRSCSEGELPGVFSDLGVKTMTDCDKLNSWTLEEAKSFARLPGGGMLLMIPGEGYCVEGNWDPDVTLAGGVDGVRSYVEKTMAASHEAPFQVQAFFQQKFITPELSADLNKNVYEWVTTPSDAPLLKGVNFLEVNLACAYGTSISSALGATISDEDGNQCQQACQDACKRSGACTQ
;
A
#
# COMPACT_ATOMS: atom_id res chain seq x y z
N MET A 1 46.97 6.59 -40.73
CA MET A 1 47.95 7.51 -40.13
C MET A 1 47.35 8.91 -40.11
N ALA A 2 47.63 9.67 -39.04
CA ALA A 2 47.18 11.03 -38.71
C ALA A 2 45.76 11.16 -38.09
N HIS A 3 45.76 11.23 -36.76
CA HIS A 3 44.69 11.71 -35.88
C HIS A 3 44.56 13.24 -35.96
N ALA A 4 43.34 13.76 -35.88
CA ALA A 4 43.08 15.17 -35.59
C ALA A 4 42.25 15.27 -34.31
N SER A 5 42.89 15.73 -33.25
CA SER A 5 42.31 16.04 -31.94
C SER A 5 41.80 17.48 -31.91
N TRP A 6 40.56 17.66 -31.44
CA TRP A 6 40.00 18.98 -31.15
C TRP A 6 39.93 19.15 -29.64
N ALA A 7 40.79 20.01 -29.11
CA ALA A 7 40.82 20.42 -27.71
C ALA A 7 39.85 21.60 -27.50
N TRP A 8 38.89 21.44 -26.59
CA TRP A 8 38.07 22.54 -26.08
C TRP A 8 38.59 23.01 -24.72
N ARG A 9 38.84 24.31 -24.62
CA ARG A 9 39.29 25.01 -23.42
C ARG A 9 38.14 25.17 -22.43
N ILE A 10 38.36 24.79 -21.18
CA ILE A 10 37.48 25.04 -20.03
C ILE A 10 37.89 26.40 -19.41
N PRO A 11 36.97 27.34 -19.17
CA PRO A 11 37.27 28.51 -18.35
C PRO A 11 37.18 28.16 -16.86
N LEU A 12 38.29 28.36 -16.15
CA LEU A 12 38.38 28.37 -14.69
C LEU A 12 37.78 29.67 -14.14
N PHE A 13 36.67 29.57 -13.41
CA PHE A 13 36.27 30.51 -12.36
C PHE A 13 36.52 29.75 -11.04
N GLY A 14 37.26 30.22 -10.04
CA GLY A 14 37.45 31.58 -9.57
C GLY A 14 37.03 31.60 -8.10
N CYS A 15 37.89 31.10 -7.20
CA CYS A 15 37.65 31.08 -5.76
C CYS A 15 37.51 32.50 -5.21
N LEU A 16 36.38 32.78 -4.54
CA LEU A 16 36.22 33.95 -3.69
C LEU A 16 36.14 33.50 -2.23
N ALA A 17 37.23 33.75 -1.52
CA ALA A 17 37.33 33.71 -0.07
C ALA A 17 36.95 35.08 0.51
N LEU A 18 35.99 35.09 1.43
CA LEU A 18 35.68 36.15 2.39
C LEU A 18 35.13 35.39 3.61
N GLY A 19 35.54 35.55 4.86
CA GLY A 19 36.49 36.41 5.54
C GLY A 19 36.18 36.19 7.02
N THR A 20 37.14 35.71 7.80
CA THR A 20 37.01 35.54 9.24
C THR A 20 37.27 36.86 9.96
N ARG A 21 36.53 37.13 11.05
CA ARG A 21 37.14 37.59 12.31
C ARG A 21 36.19 37.41 13.52
N PRO A 22 36.74 37.16 14.72
CA PRO A 22 36.05 36.68 15.92
C PRO A 22 35.68 37.83 16.88
N VAL A 23 34.91 37.58 17.94
CA VAL A 23 35.13 38.11 19.31
C VAL A 23 34.22 37.40 20.35
N ALA A 24 34.91 36.88 21.38
CA ALA A 24 34.63 36.76 22.83
C ALA A 24 33.38 36.08 23.42
N ALA A 25 33.69 35.34 24.48
CA ALA A 25 32.83 34.64 25.42
C ALA A 25 32.43 35.48 26.63
N SER A 26 31.25 35.18 27.17
CA SER A 26 30.81 35.28 28.57
C SER A 26 29.53 34.42 28.63
N GLY A 27 29.44 33.31 29.35
CA GLY A 27 29.47 33.23 30.81
C GLY A 27 28.09 33.58 31.34
N ASP A 28 27.22 32.59 31.58
CA ASP A 28 26.49 32.44 32.85
C ASP A 28 25.51 31.25 32.83
N GLU A 29 25.45 30.62 34.01
CA GLU A 29 24.55 29.56 34.43
C GLU A 29 23.11 30.08 34.53
N GLY A 30 22.12 29.21 34.25
CA GLY A 30 20.72 29.57 34.42
C GLY A 30 19.78 28.42 34.12
N ALA A 31 19.55 27.59 35.13
CA ALA A 31 18.41 26.69 35.18
C ALA A 31 17.09 27.46 35.02
N CYS A 32 16.13 26.91 34.27
CA CYS A 32 14.72 27.28 34.35
C CYS A 32 13.84 26.07 34.04
N SER A 33 13.23 25.62 35.13
CA SER A 33 12.00 24.85 35.32
C SER A 33 10.94 24.90 34.22
N LEU A 34 10.29 23.74 34.06
CA LEU A 34 8.97 23.58 33.44
C LEU A 34 7.88 24.24 34.31
N PRO A 35 6.77 24.73 33.73
CA PRO A 35 5.54 24.96 34.47
C PRO A 35 4.69 23.69 34.49
N GLU A 36 4.37 23.26 35.72
CA GLU A 36 3.19 22.48 36.06
C GLU A 36 1.91 23.35 35.95
N ASP A 37 0.78 22.65 35.97
CA ASP A 37 -0.59 23.10 36.26
C ASP A 37 -1.47 23.61 35.12
N ALA A 38 -2.38 22.73 34.69
CA ALA A 38 -3.79 23.07 34.60
C ALA A 38 -4.64 21.84 34.96
N GLU A 39 -4.99 21.74 36.24
CA GLU A 39 -6.10 20.94 36.74
C GLU A 39 -7.43 21.39 36.12
N ALA A 40 -8.30 20.43 35.78
CA ALA A 40 -9.74 20.61 35.87
C ALA A 40 -10.42 19.24 36.03
N SER A 41 -10.53 18.79 37.28
CA SER A 41 -11.42 17.71 37.70
C SER A 41 -12.77 18.29 38.14
N GLY A 42 -13.88 17.62 37.81
CA GLY A 42 -15.20 17.86 38.40
C GLY A 42 -16.33 17.17 37.60
N LEU A 43 -16.71 15.93 37.92
CA LEU A 43 -17.82 15.54 38.82
C LEU A 43 -19.23 16.00 38.35
N LEU A 44 -20.07 15.08 37.86
CA LEU A 44 -21.17 14.43 38.62
C LEU A 44 -22.24 13.72 37.75
N GLN A 45 -22.53 12.49 38.19
CA GLN A 45 -23.68 11.59 37.97
C GLN A 45 -25.05 12.21 37.62
N LYS A 46 -25.85 11.48 36.81
CA LYS A 46 -27.11 10.87 37.27
C LYS A 46 -27.71 9.83 36.31
N GLN A 47 -28.13 8.71 36.91
CA GLN A 47 -29.03 7.69 36.37
C GLN A 47 -30.40 8.26 36.00
N MET A 48 -31.05 7.68 34.98
CA MET A 48 -32.48 7.33 35.05
C MET A 48 -32.75 6.02 34.30
N SER A 49 -33.27 5.06 35.05
CA SER A 49 -34.00 3.89 34.56
C SER A 49 -35.48 4.19 34.72
N LEU A 50 -36.30 3.85 33.72
CA LEU A 50 -37.73 3.62 33.89
C LEU A 50 -38.20 2.59 32.86
N SER A 51 -38.71 1.48 33.40
CA SER A 51 -39.41 0.40 32.74
C SER A 51 -40.91 0.69 32.69
N HIS A 52 -41.58 0.36 31.59
CA HIS A 52 -43.02 0.03 31.61
C HIS A 52 -43.40 -1.01 30.55
N LEU A 53 -44.38 -1.82 30.95
CA LEU A 53 -44.87 -3.08 30.40
C LEU A 53 -46.09 -2.89 29.47
N GLY A 54 -46.30 -3.88 28.59
CA GLY A 54 -47.58 -4.27 27.97
C GLY A 54 -47.66 -3.99 26.47
N SER A 55 -48.19 -4.85 25.57
CA SER A 55 -48.78 -6.19 25.64
C SER A 55 -49.03 -6.67 24.18
N ASP A 56 -49.02 -7.99 23.96
CA ASP A 56 -49.77 -8.79 22.98
C ASP A 56 -49.60 -8.64 21.44
N ALA A 57 -48.83 -9.59 20.88
CA ALA A 57 -49.13 -10.55 19.79
C ALA A 57 -49.56 -10.13 18.34
N PRO A 58 -49.29 -10.99 17.32
CA PRO A 58 -48.83 -10.58 15.97
C PRO A 58 -49.87 -10.73 14.83
N PRO A 59 -49.47 -10.41 13.58
CA PRO A 59 -49.31 -11.50 12.61
C PRO A 59 -48.12 -11.39 11.64
N THR A 60 -47.79 -12.58 11.13
CA THR A 60 -46.88 -13.02 10.07
C THR A 60 -46.85 -12.22 8.75
N SER A 61 -45.64 -11.95 8.22
CA SER A 61 -45.24 -12.20 6.81
C SER A 61 -43.69 -12.12 6.74
N LEU A 62 -42.99 -13.26 6.66
CA LEU A 62 -42.44 -13.87 5.43
C LEU A 62 -41.77 -12.86 4.48
N GLY A 63 -40.43 -12.81 4.51
CA GLY A 63 -39.64 -12.17 3.46
C GLY A 63 -38.33 -11.49 3.86
N GLN A 64 -37.66 -11.88 4.95
CA GLN A 64 -36.29 -11.41 5.22
C GLN A 64 -35.32 -12.59 5.20
N THR A 65 -34.63 -12.77 4.08
CA THR A 65 -33.35 -13.46 4.07
C THR A 65 -32.34 -12.54 4.76
N ALA A 66 -32.35 -12.54 6.09
CA ALA A 66 -31.26 -11.98 6.87
C ALA A 66 -30.01 -12.80 6.54
N SER A 67 -29.15 -12.23 5.68
CA SER A 67 -27.81 -12.73 5.45
C SER A 67 -27.06 -12.58 6.76
N THR A 68 -27.02 -13.63 7.57
CA THR A 68 -26.13 -13.72 8.73
C THR A 68 -24.70 -13.67 8.20
N ALA A 69 -24.10 -12.48 8.19
CA ALA A 69 -22.67 -12.33 8.08
C ALA A 69 -22.06 -13.19 9.20
N VAL A 70 -21.42 -14.29 8.83
CA VAL A 70 -20.73 -15.16 9.77
C VAL A 70 -19.54 -14.38 10.27
N TYR A 71 -19.70 -13.69 11.40
CA TYR A 71 -18.61 -13.00 12.07
C TYR A 71 -17.56 -14.04 12.49
N ARG A 72 -16.49 -14.18 11.70
CA ARG A 72 -15.36 -15.03 12.05
C ARG A 72 -14.54 -14.32 13.11
N ARG A 73 -14.15 -15.05 14.16
CA ARG A 73 -13.28 -14.52 15.20
C ARG A 73 -11.95 -14.04 14.58
N PRO A 74 -11.37 -12.96 15.11
CA PRO A 74 -10.05 -12.49 14.68
C PRO A 74 -9.00 -13.59 14.85
N ARG A 75 -8.05 -13.65 13.92
CA ARG A 75 -6.88 -14.54 14.01
C ARG A 75 -5.84 -13.87 14.91
N LEU A 76 -5.74 -14.37 16.13
CA LEU A 76 -4.77 -13.90 17.11
C LEU A 76 -3.50 -14.75 17.07
N VAL A 77 -2.34 -14.11 16.87
CA VAL A 77 -1.04 -14.78 16.78
C VAL A 77 -0.05 -14.19 17.79
N PRO A 78 0.51 -14.99 18.71
CA PRO A 78 1.56 -14.51 19.60
C PRO A 78 2.87 -14.30 18.82
N VAL A 79 3.56 -13.20 19.12
CA VAL A 79 4.79 -12.75 18.47
C VAL A 79 5.77 -12.33 19.54
N LYS A 80 7.03 -12.76 19.41
CA LYS A 80 8.12 -12.28 20.25
C LYS A 80 8.78 -11.08 19.59
N VAL A 81 8.71 -9.94 20.25
CA VAL A 81 9.20 -8.66 19.72
C VAL A 81 10.73 -8.63 19.68
N GLY A 82 11.27 -8.03 18.63
CA GLY A 82 12.70 -7.73 18.48
C GLY A 82 13.23 -6.81 19.58
N ALA A 83 14.53 -6.89 19.88
CA ALA A 83 15.13 -6.09 20.95
C ALA A 83 14.98 -4.56 20.77
N ASN A 84 14.87 -4.10 19.53
CA ASN A 84 14.76 -2.68 19.17
C ASN A 84 13.45 -2.38 18.42
N SER A 85 12.38 -3.13 18.70
CA SER A 85 11.12 -2.98 17.99
C SER A 85 9.95 -2.89 18.95
N THR A 86 8.86 -2.32 18.47
CA THR A 86 7.60 -2.23 19.19
C THR A 86 6.65 -3.35 18.77
N CYS A 87 5.65 -3.64 19.62
CA CYS A 87 4.56 -4.54 19.23
C CYS A 87 3.80 -4.07 18.00
N ALA A 88 3.61 -2.76 17.84
CA ALA A 88 2.95 -2.20 16.67
C ALA A 88 3.73 -2.51 15.39
N GLU A 89 5.05 -2.31 15.39
CA GLU A 89 5.92 -2.65 14.26
C GLU A 89 5.93 -4.16 13.96
N SER A 90 6.14 -5.00 14.99
CA SER A 90 6.14 -6.46 14.82
C SER A 90 4.81 -6.94 14.28
N CYS A 91 3.68 -6.49 14.84
CA CYS A 91 2.36 -6.88 14.39
C CYS A 91 2.07 -6.37 12.98
N ALA A 92 2.45 -5.14 12.63
CA ALA A 92 2.26 -4.60 11.29
C ALA A 92 2.93 -5.46 10.22
N ILE A 93 4.18 -5.88 10.46
CA ILE A 93 4.92 -6.74 9.52
C ILE A 93 4.35 -8.16 9.51
N MET A 94 3.92 -8.68 10.66
CA MET A 94 3.27 -10.00 10.80
C MET A 94 1.87 -10.06 10.18
N GLY A 95 1.29 -8.89 9.89
CA GLY A 95 0.08 -8.74 9.13
C GLY A 95 -1.16 -8.32 9.90
N GLY A 96 -0.96 -7.68 11.05
CA GLY A 96 -2.03 -7.28 11.94
C GLY A 96 -1.69 -6.09 12.81
N VAL A 97 -2.52 -5.90 13.83
CA VAL A 97 -2.36 -4.84 14.85
C VAL A 97 -2.20 -5.48 16.22
N PRO A 98 -1.60 -4.81 17.22
CA PRO A 98 -1.60 -5.32 18.59
C PRO A 98 -3.04 -5.58 19.06
N ALA A 99 -3.33 -6.79 19.52
CA ALA A 99 -4.62 -7.09 20.10
C ALA A 99 -4.74 -6.32 21.43
N GLU A 100 -5.82 -5.55 21.59
CA GLU A 100 -6.16 -5.01 22.90
C GLU A 100 -6.24 -6.18 23.87
N SER A 101 -5.48 -6.11 24.97
CA SER A 101 -5.59 -7.09 26.04
C SER A 101 -7.02 -7.02 26.56
N GLY A 102 -7.89 -7.91 26.10
CA GLY A 102 -9.24 -8.07 26.61
C GLY A 102 -9.17 -8.50 28.06
N GLY A 103 -9.09 -7.52 28.97
CA GLY A 103 -8.95 -7.76 30.40
C GLY A 103 -8.27 -6.58 31.09
N THR A 104 -9.01 -5.92 31.96
CA THR A 104 -8.50 -5.11 33.07
C THR A 104 -7.46 -5.90 33.86
N GLN A 105 -6.19 -5.77 33.50
CA GLN A 105 -5.07 -5.93 34.43
C GLN A 105 -4.08 -4.82 34.10
N GLU A 106 -4.14 -3.77 34.91
CA GLU A 106 -3.04 -2.83 35.04
C GLU A 106 -1.76 -3.65 35.27
N ALA A 107 -0.86 -3.61 34.28
CA ALA A 107 0.50 -4.06 34.50
C ALA A 107 1.10 -3.14 35.57
N PRO A 108 1.65 -3.67 36.68
CA PRO A 108 2.25 -2.83 37.70
C PRO A 108 3.44 -2.10 37.08
N GLN A 109 3.37 -0.77 37.07
CA GLN A 109 4.48 0.10 36.72
C GLN A 109 5.65 -0.24 37.66
N GLY A 110 6.76 -0.72 37.10
CA GLY A 110 8.02 -0.88 37.84
C GLY A 110 8.68 -2.26 37.88
N ALA A 111 8.38 -3.18 36.98
CA ALA A 111 9.17 -4.40 36.81
C ALA A 111 9.83 -4.44 35.42
N GLY A 112 11.15 -4.61 35.40
CA GLY A 112 11.96 -4.65 34.18
C GLY A 112 11.34 -5.52 33.09
N SER A 113 11.34 -4.97 31.87
CA SER A 113 10.90 -5.61 30.64
C SER A 113 11.42 -7.04 30.53
N SER A 114 10.60 -8.02 30.91
CA SER A 114 10.75 -9.38 30.41
C SER A 114 10.70 -9.33 28.88
N PRO A 115 11.39 -10.24 28.16
CA PRO A 115 11.45 -10.21 26.70
C PRO A 115 10.02 -10.39 26.15
N GLY A 116 9.39 -9.26 25.84
CA GLY A 116 7.95 -9.12 25.77
C GLY A 116 7.42 -9.71 24.48
N GLY A 117 6.66 -10.79 24.57
CA GLY A 117 5.77 -11.18 23.49
C GLY A 117 4.51 -10.32 23.52
N CYS A 118 3.87 -10.15 22.36
CA CYS A 118 2.51 -9.63 22.25
C CYS A 118 1.68 -10.47 21.31
N THR A 119 0.37 -10.25 21.32
CA THR A 119 -0.57 -10.92 20.45
C THR A 119 -0.95 -9.97 19.33
N CYS A 120 -0.81 -10.40 18.08
CA CYS A 120 -1.21 -9.65 16.90
C CYS A 120 -2.56 -10.15 16.40
N ASP A 121 -3.49 -9.23 16.17
CA ASP A 121 -4.74 -9.44 15.47
C ASP A 121 -4.52 -9.28 13.96
N LEU A 122 -4.46 -10.40 13.25
CA LEU A 122 -4.28 -10.45 11.80
C LEU A 122 -5.61 -10.23 11.03
N GLY A 123 -6.64 -9.74 11.71
CA GLY A 123 -7.99 -9.62 11.20
C GLY A 123 -8.72 -10.96 11.12
N PRO A 124 -9.94 -10.97 10.57
CA PRO A 124 -10.68 -12.21 10.38
C PRO A 124 -9.90 -13.18 9.48
N GLY A 125 -10.03 -14.49 9.73
CA GLY A 125 -9.57 -15.50 8.78
C GLY A 125 -10.26 -15.36 7.44
N VAL A 126 -9.71 -15.96 6.37
CA VAL A 126 -10.27 -15.93 5.00
C VAL A 126 -11.79 -16.04 5.07
N VAL A 127 -12.47 -14.93 4.77
CA VAL A 127 -13.93 -14.85 4.83
C VAL A 127 -14.42 -15.24 3.45
N PRO A 128 -15.39 -16.17 3.32
CA PRO A 128 -16.07 -16.34 2.04
C PRO A 128 -16.56 -14.97 1.58
N ALA A 129 -16.29 -14.60 0.32
CA ALA A 129 -16.64 -13.29 -0.23
C ALA A 129 -18.04 -12.87 0.25
N VAL A 130 -18.13 -11.67 0.84
CA VAL A 130 -19.41 -11.14 1.32
C VAL A 130 -20.36 -11.16 0.11
N ARG A 131 -21.49 -11.87 0.23
CA ARG A 131 -22.50 -11.93 -0.84
C ARG A 131 -22.87 -10.51 -1.25
N GLY A 132 -22.44 -10.09 -2.44
CA GLY A 132 -22.63 -8.73 -2.97
C GLY A 132 -21.35 -7.98 -3.36
N ALA A 133 -20.16 -8.47 -3.00
CA ALA A 133 -18.88 -7.87 -3.41
C ALA A 133 -18.44 -8.27 -4.84
N ALA A 134 -18.89 -9.43 -5.33
CA ALA A 134 -18.58 -9.85 -6.70
C ALA A 134 -19.26 -8.88 -7.69
N PRO A 135 -18.52 -8.38 -8.70
CA PRO A 135 -19.10 -7.52 -9.73
C PRO A 135 -20.30 -8.20 -10.38
N SER A 136 -21.35 -7.43 -10.65
CA SER A 136 -22.49 -7.92 -11.42
C SER A 136 -22.01 -8.41 -12.79
N SER A 137 -22.73 -9.37 -13.38
CA SER A 137 -22.47 -9.76 -14.77
C SER A 137 -22.56 -8.52 -15.67
N GLY A 138 -21.51 -8.26 -16.45
CA GLY A 138 -21.40 -7.08 -17.30
C GLY A 138 -20.85 -5.81 -16.61
N ALA A 139 -20.41 -5.89 -15.36
CA ALA A 139 -19.71 -4.78 -14.71
C ALA A 139 -18.47 -4.35 -15.50
N LEU A 140 -18.24 -3.05 -15.57
CA LEU A 140 -17.05 -2.50 -16.22
C LEU A 140 -15.79 -2.83 -15.42
N PHE A 141 -14.67 -2.97 -16.13
CA PHE A 141 -13.36 -3.14 -15.51
C PHE A 141 -13.04 -1.98 -14.56
N ARG A 142 -13.33 -0.75 -14.98
CA ARG A 142 -13.17 0.48 -14.17
C ARG A 142 -14.10 0.59 -12.96
N GLU A 143 -15.06 -0.33 -12.81
CA GLU A 143 -16.01 -0.39 -11.68
C GLU A 143 -15.79 -1.66 -10.83
N SER A 144 -14.78 -2.47 -11.18
CA SER A 144 -14.47 -3.73 -10.51
C SER A 144 -13.36 -3.52 -9.48
N PRO A 145 -13.53 -3.97 -8.23
CA PRO A 145 -12.57 -3.71 -7.17
C PRO A 145 -11.36 -4.64 -7.20
N PHE A 146 -10.20 -4.05 -6.97
CA PHE A 146 -8.92 -4.72 -6.78
C PHE A 146 -8.21 -4.12 -5.57
N LEU A 147 -7.67 -4.98 -4.70
CA LEU A 147 -6.67 -4.54 -3.74
C LEU A 147 -5.38 -4.26 -4.49
N MET A 148 -4.89 -3.02 -4.39
CA MET A 148 -3.63 -2.54 -4.93
C MET A 148 -2.62 -2.28 -3.81
N THR A 149 -1.35 -2.59 -4.07
CA THR A 149 -0.24 -2.16 -3.19
C THR A 149 0.50 -0.97 -3.78
N HIS A 150 0.63 0.08 -2.96
CA HIS A 150 1.40 1.26 -3.29
C HIS A 150 2.88 0.93 -3.39
N ASP A 151 3.53 1.41 -4.45
CA ASP A 151 4.96 1.22 -4.72
C ASP A 151 5.41 -0.23 -4.47
N ALA A 152 4.70 -1.16 -5.10
CA ALA A 152 4.65 -2.55 -4.68
C ALA A 152 6.01 -3.26 -4.66
N ALA A 153 6.95 -2.78 -5.46
CA ALA A 153 8.28 -3.35 -5.61
C ALA A 153 9.35 -2.75 -4.65
N THR A 154 8.96 -2.03 -3.60
CA THR A 154 9.91 -1.45 -2.62
C THR A 154 10.29 -2.41 -1.48
N TYR A 155 9.97 -3.70 -1.60
CA TYR A 155 10.24 -4.68 -0.53
C TYR A 155 11.72 -4.93 -0.22
N SER A 156 12.63 -4.59 -1.13
CA SER A 156 14.09 -4.58 -0.91
C SER A 156 14.63 -3.21 -0.48
N ALA A 157 13.83 -2.14 -0.58
CA ALA A 157 14.27 -0.79 -0.26
C ALA A 157 14.67 -0.61 1.20
N ASP A 158 15.41 0.44 1.51
CA ASP A 158 15.58 0.87 2.90
C ASP A 158 14.28 1.46 3.46
N TYR A 159 14.27 1.80 4.75
CA TYR A 159 13.07 2.32 5.42
C TYR A 159 12.54 3.62 4.82
N THR A 160 13.33 4.38 4.06
CA THR A 160 12.93 5.67 3.45
C THR A 160 12.17 5.53 2.14
N ALA A 161 12.11 4.33 1.55
CA ALA A 161 11.33 4.09 0.35
C ALA A 161 10.45 2.85 0.45
N LYS A 162 10.53 2.10 1.55
CA LYS A 162 9.81 0.85 1.74
C LYS A 162 8.33 1.09 2.06
N THR A 163 7.46 0.59 1.19
CA THR A 163 5.99 0.53 1.39
C THR A 163 5.48 -0.89 1.60
N GLN A 164 6.29 -1.89 1.21
CA GLN A 164 5.98 -3.32 1.31
C GLN A 164 7.11 -4.08 2.01
N TYR A 165 6.79 -5.19 2.70
CA TYR A 165 7.80 -6.04 3.38
C TYR A 165 8.06 -7.39 2.68
N VAL A 166 7.21 -7.75 1.72
CA VAL A 166 7.23 -9.04 1.04
C VAL A 166 7.24 -8.86 -0.47
N ASP A 167 7.81 -9.84 -1.19
CA ASP A 167 7.92 -9.80 -2.64
C ASP A 167 6.57 -9.83 -3.38
N LEU A 168 6.59 -9.57 -4.69
CA LEU A 168 5.36 -9.46 -5.50
C LEU A 168 4.49 -10.73 -5.46
N VAL A 169 5.11 -11.92 -5.44
CA VAL A 169 4.36 -13.20 -5.37
C VAL A 169 3.75 -13.39 -3.98
N SER A 170 4.44 -13.00 -2.93
CA SER A 170 3.91 -13.02 -1.57
C SER A 170 2.77 -12.03 -1.40
N GLN A 171 2.80 -10.88 -2.08
CA GLN A 171 1.66 -9.96 -2.15
C GLN A 171 0.45 -10.60 -2.85
N LEU A 172 0.65 -11.34 -3.96
CA LEU A 172 -0.42 -12.12 -4.60
C LEU A 172 -1.06 -13.12 -3.63
N ARG A 173 -0.22 -13.83 -2.87
CA ARG A 173 -0.67 -14.76 -1.81
C ARG A 173 -1.44 -14.06 -0.70
N CYS A 174 -1.08 -12.81 -0.41
CA CYS A 174 -1.82 -11.96 0.52
C CYS A 174 -3.13 -11.38 -0.06
N GLY A 175 -3.50 -11.76 -1.29
CA GLY A 175 -4.74 -11.32 -1.94
C GLY A 175 -4.59 -10.08 -2.81
N VAL A 176 -3.41 -9.49 -2.94
CA VAL A 176 -3.20 -8.35 -3.85
C VAL A 176 -3.48 -8.79 -5.29
N ARG A 177 -4.22 -7.97 -6.04
CA ARG A 177 -4.57 -8.24 -7.45
C ARG A 177 -4.26 -7.07 -8.37
N ALA A 178 -3.83 -5.94 -7.82
CA ALA A 178 -3.27 -4.83 -8.58
C ALA A 178 -1.95 -4.36 -7.95
N PHE A 179 -1.02 -3.86 -8.75
CA PHE A 179 0.32 -3.46 -8.29
C PHE A 179 0.66 -2.11 -8.87
N ASP A 180 0.89 -1.07 -8.04
CA ASP A 180 1.54 0.17 -8.52
C ASP A 180 3.03 -0.12 -8.71
N LEU A 181 3.44 -0.24 -9.97
CA LEU A 181 4.82 -0.51 -10.36
C LEU A 181 5.43 0.72 -10.98
N ARG A 182 6.41 1.29 -10.30
CA ARG A 182 7.21 2.40 -10.82
C ARG A 182 8.53 1.90 -11.35
N THR A 183 8.93 2.34 -12.54
CA THR A 183 10.04 1.70 -13.26
C THR A 183 11.12 2.67 -13.72
N VAL A 184 12.35 2.16 -13.84
CA VAL A 184 13.48 2.88 -14.44
C VAL A 184 14.35 2.05 -15.35
N ALA A 185 14.89 2.68 -16.38
CA ALA A 185 15.98 2.14 -17.17
C ALA A 185 17.20 3.07 -17.19
N TRP A 186 18.40 2.49 -17.16
CA TRP A 186 19.63 3.25 -17.33
C TRP A 186 19.89 3.46 -18.82
N TYR A 187 20.12 4.70 -19.25
CA TYR A 187 20.49 5.03 -20.64
C TYR A 187 19.50 4.48 -21.67
N ASP A 188 18.21 4.46 -21.33
CA ASP A 188 17.14 3.86 -22.13
C ASP A 188 17.39 2.35 -22.43
N ASP A 189 18.20 1.64 -21.63
CA ASP A 189 18.41 0.17 -21.75
C ASP A 189 17.31 -0.60 -21.01
N TYR A 190 16.20 -0.82 -21.71
CA TYR A 190 15.01 -1.52 -21.20
C TYR A 190 15.23 -3.02 -20.93
N ARG A 191 16.36 -3.61 -21.36
CA ARG A 191 16.70 -5.02 -21.05
C ARG A 191 17.04 -5.23 -19.57
N ARG A 192 17.25 -4.15 -18.83
CA ARG A 192 17.52 -4.15 -17.38
C ARG A 192 16.54 -3.23 -16.66
N LEU A 193 15.26 -3.32 -17.01
CA LEU A 193 14.20 -2.51 -16.43
C LEU A 193 14.08 -2.84 -14.93
N LYS A 194 14.25 -1.80 -14.10
CA LYS A 194 14.24 -1.90 -12.64
C LYS A 194 13.03 -1.21 -12.05
N TYR A 195 12.82 -1.40 -10.75
CA TYR A 195 11.82 -0.69 -9.98
C TYR A 195 12.43 0.53 -9.29
N GLN A 196 11.60 1.52 -8.96
CA GLN A 196 12.05 2.76 -8.36
C GLN A 196 11.05 3.30 -7.34
N HIS A 197 11.50 4.25 -6.53
CA HIS A 197 10.65 5.09 -5.70
C HIS A 197 11.23 6.50 -5.61
N VAL A 198 10.38 7.53 -5.77
CA VAL A 198 10.76 8.94 -5.61
C VAL A 198 10.63 9.34 -4.14
N THR A 199 11.72 9.77 -3.50
CA THR A 199 11.70 10.11 -2.05
C THR A 199 11.30 11.56 -1.77
N VAL A 200 11.37 12.42 -2.77
CA VAL A 200 10.96 13.82 -2.71
C VAL A 200 10.50 14.24 -4.09
N ASP A 201 9.36 14.91 -4.20
CA ASP A 201 8.92 15.56 -5.44
C ASP A 201 9.75 16.84 -5.74
N GLU A 202 11.00 16.87 -5.31
CA GLU A 202 11.92 17.96 -5.59
C GLU A 202 12.52 17.76 -6.99
N ARG A 203 12.35 18.79 -7.82
CA ARG A 203 13.05 18.91 -9.09
C ARG A 203 14.39 19.62 -8.84
N VAL A 204 15.49 18.95 -9.17
CA VAL A 204 16.79 19.64 -9.31
C VAL A 204 16.89 20.11 -10.78
N GLY A 205 16.34 21.29 -11.04
CA GLY A 205 16.17 21.79 -12.41
C GLY A 205 15.18 20.94 -13.21
N THR A 206 15.66 20.25 -14.24
CA THR A 206 14.85 19.31 -15.05
C THR A 206 15.02 17.84 -14.66
N CYS A 207 15.79 17.57 -13.61
CA CYS A 207 16.09 16.22 -13.12
C CYS A 207 15.18 15.86 -11.96
N LYS A 208 14.70 14.62 -11.95
CA LYS A 208 14.00 14.04 -10.80
C LYS A 208 14.98 13.37 -9.84
N ALA A 209 14.70 13.52 -8.56
CA ALA A 209 15.38 12.76 -7.51
C ALA A 209 14.68 11.41 -7.36
N ILE A 210 15.39 10.33 -7.67
CA ILE A 210 14.94 8.96 -7.40
C ILE A 210 15.72 8.49 -6.18
N GLY A 211 15.01 8.22 -5.09
CA GLY A 211 15.62 7.88 -3.81
C GLY A 211 15.93 6.40 -3.67
N PHE A 212 15.19 5.55 -4.36
CA PHE A 212 15.43 4.12 -4.42
C PHE A 212 15.35 3.62 -5.86
N VAL A 213 16.29 2.74 -6.19
CA VAL A 213 16.21 1.90 -7.38
C VAL A 213 16.55 0.48 -6.96
N SER A 214 15.77 -0.49 -7.44
CA SER A 214 15.95 -1.89 -7.08
C SER A 214 17.31 -2.47 -7.50
N ASP A 215 17.71 -3.53 -6.81
CA ASP A 215 18.94 -4.25 -7.10
C ASP A 215 18.87 -5.05 -8.42
N ASP A 216 20.00 -5.62 -8.84
CA ASP A 216 20.11 -6.34 -10.11
C ASP A 216 19.35 -7.67 -10.16
N ASP A 217 19.03 -8.26 -9.01
CA ASP A 217 18.21 -9.47 -8.86
C ASP A 217 16.71 -9.16 -8.75
N GLN A 218 16.35 -7.87 -8.74
CA GLN A 218 14.96 -7.40 -8.69
C GLN A 218 14.63 -6.53 -9.89
N ARG A 219 14.86 -7.08 -11.09
CA ARG A 219 14.40 -6.47 -12.35
C ARG A 219 13.01 -6.96 -12.70
N VAL A 220 12.33 -6.22 -13.57
CA VAL A 220 11.03 -6.63 -14.14
C VAL A 220 11.15 -8.01 -14.79
N GLN A 221 12.25 -8.24 -15.52
CA GLN A 221 12.54 -9.51 -16.19
C GLN A 221 12.74 -10.68 -15.23
N ASP A 222 13.16 -10.44 -13.99
CA ASP A 222 13.42 -11.50 -13.02
C ASP A 222 12.20 -11.82 -12.14
N THR A 223 11.35 -10.82 -11.90
CA THR A 223 10.26 -10.91 -10.92
C THR A 223 8.89 -11.21 -11.55
N VAL A 224 8.58 -10.64 -12.73
CA VAL A 224 7.31 -10.87 -13.43
C VAL A 224 7.09 -12.34 -13.84
N PRO A 225 8.11 -13.12 -14.28
CA PRO A 225 7.91 -14.53 -14.59
C PRO A 225 7.33 -15.35 -13.42
N ALA A 226 7.72 -15.05 -12.18
CA ALA A 226 7.18 -15.73 -11.01
C ALA A 226 5.70 -15.36 -10.75
N MET A 227 5.29 -14.13 -11.08
CA MET A 227 3.88 -13.73 -11.05
C MET A 227 3.07 -14.46 -12.12
N ILE A 228 3.61 -14.62 -13.33
CA ILE A 228 3.00 -15.40 -14.42
C ILE A 228 2.79 -16.85 -13.97
N GLU A 229 3.79 -17.45 -13.32
CA GLU A 229 3.68 -18.82 -12.78
C GLU A 229 2.55 -18.92 -11.75
N TRP A 230 2.48 -17.97 -10.81
CA TRP A 230 1.39 -17.92 -9.83
C TRP A 230 0.02 -17.75 -10.50
N CYS A 231 -0.10 -16.88 -11.51
CA CYS A 231 -1.35 -16.68 -12.25
C CYS A 231 -1.80 -17.96 -12.96
N ASN A 232 -0.87 -18.74 -13.54
CA ASN A 232 -1.20 -20.01 -14.19
C ASN A 232 -1.70 -21.07 -13.20
N LYS A 233 -1.26 -21.02 -11.94
CA LYS A 233 -1.78 -21.86 -10.86
C LYS A 233 -3.13 -21.38 -10.31
N ASN A 234 -3.49 -20.12 -10.57
CA ASN A 234 -4.71 -19.45 -10.12
C ASN A 234 -5.51 -18.89 -11.31
N PRO A 235 -6.00 -19.74 -12.24
CA PRO A 235 -6.51 -19.31 -13.55
C PRO A 235 -7.84 -18.52 -13.52
N THR A 236 -8.47 -18.39 -12.36
CA THR A 236 -9.68 -17.58 -12.14
C THR A 236 -9.38 -16.14 -11.75
N GLU A 237 -8.17 -15.85 -11.30
CA GLU A 237 -7.78 -14.56 -10.77
C GLU A 237 -7.19 -13.68 -11.88
N LEU A 238 -7.68 -12.44 -11.99
CA LEU A 238 -7.06 -11.41 -12.82
C LEU A 238 -6.08 -10.63 -11.97
N VAL A 239 -4.84 -10.52 -12.44
CA VAL A 239 -3.82 -9.66 -11.85
C VAL A 239 -3.54 -8.49 -12.80
N VAL A 240 -3.45 -7.27 -12.25
CA VAL A 240 -3.19 -6.04 -13.00
C VAL A 240 -1.87 -5.41 -12.54
N LEU A 241 -0.95 -5.23 -13.47
CA LEU A 241 0.27 -4.45 -13.29
C LEU A 241 -0.03 -3.03 -13.75
N VAL A 242 -0.19 -2.11 -12.80
CA VAL A 242 -0.45 -0.69 -13.07
C VAL A 242 0.89 0.02 -13.08
N VAL A 243 1.40 0.33 -14.28
CA VAL A 243 2.77 0.81 -14.45
C VAL A 243 2.77 2.32 -14.61
N SER A 244 3.31 3.03 -13.62
CA SER A 244 3.31 4.49 -13.53
C SER A 244 4.73 5.04 -13.34
N HIS A 245 4.88 6.37 -13.34
CA HIS A 245 6.14 7.05 -12.95
C HIS A 245 7.42 6.45 -13.56
N CYS A 246 7.44 6.32 -14.89
CA CYS A 246 8.55 5.74 -15.62
C CYS A 246 9.65 6.76 -15.86
N TYR A 247 10.90 6.40 -15.55
CA TYR A 247 12.05 7.28 -15.78
C TYR A 247 13.20 6.58 -16.52
N THR A 248 14.03 7.37 -17.20
CA THR A 248 15.33 6.89 -17.67
C THR A 248 16.46 7.80 -17.25
N ARG A 249 17.63 7.20 -17.00
CA ARG A 249 18.83 7.95 -16.66
C ARG A 249 19.54 8.38 -17.93
N ASP A 250 19.65 9.67 -18.15
CA ASP A 250 20.46 10.17 -19.25
C ASP A 250 21.97 10.11 -18.92
N ARG A 251 22.81 10.35 -19.93
CA ARG A 251 24.28 10.37 -19.81
C ARG A 251 24.83 11.39 -18.81
N TRP A 252 24.01 12.33 -18.36
CA TRP A 252 24.36 13.37 -17.39
C TRP A 252 23.90 13.00 -15.98
N ALA A 253 23.63 11.71 -15.74
CA ALA A 253 23.13 11.17 -14.49
C ALA A 253 21.77 11.74 -14.04
N CYS A 254 21.00 12.32 -14.96
CA CYS A 254 19.71 12.94 -14.69
C CYS A 254 18.58 11.98 -15.00
N TRP A 255 17.64 11.81 -14.07
CA TRP A 255 16.42 11.03 -14.30
C TRP A 255 15.40 11.87 -15.06
N ARG A 256 14.95 11.34 -16.21
CA ARG A 256 14.00 11.98 -17.13
C ARG A 256 12.73 11.16 -17.18
N SER A 257 11.59 11.83 -17.03
CA SER A 257 10.30 11.17 -17.19
C SER A 257 10.18 10.62 -18.61
N ARG A 258 9.60 9.43 -18.71
CA ARG A 258 9.23 8.76 -19.94
C ARG A 258 7.78 8.35 -19.87
N SER A 259 7.16 8.22 -21.05
CA SER A 259 5.85 7.61 -21.14
C SER A 259 5.90 6.16 -20.68
N CYS A 260 4.94 5.75 -19.85
CA CYS A 260 4.72 4.36 -19.49
C CYS A 260 3.86 3.61 -20.54
N SER A 261 3.19 4.34 -21.43
CA SER A 261 2.27 3.81 -22.45
C SER A 261 2.90 3.70 -23.85
N GLU A 262 4.06 4.31 -24.07
CA GLU A 262 4.70 4.40 -25.38
C GLU A 262 6.16 3.90 -25.34
N GLY A 263 6.74 3.71 -26.53
CA GLY A 263 8.13 3.31 -26.70
C GLY A 263 8.37 1.83 -26.39
N GLU A 264 9.58 1.51 -25.93
CA GLU A 264 10.02 0.14 -25.69
C GLU A 264 9.54 -0.45 -24.36
N LEU A 265 9.11 0.39 -23.42
CA LEU A 265 8.75 -0.04 -22.06
C LEU A 265 7.58 -1.03 -22.03
N PRO A 266 6.42 -0.78 -22.69
CA PRO A 266 5.36 -1.78 -22.80
C PRO A 266 5.84 -3.11 -23.42
N GLY A 267 6.79 -3.01 -24.36
CA GLY A 267 7.41 -4.16 -25.04
C GLY A 267 8.10 -5.12 -24.07
N VAL A 268 8.75 -4.61 -23.02
CA VAL A 268 9.39 -5.45 -21.99
C VAL A 268 8.40 -6.42 -21.33
N PHE A 269 7.20 -5.94 -21.00
CA PHE A 269 6.17 -6.78 -20.39
C PHE A 269 5.58 -7.77 -21.41
N SER A 270 5.36 -7.30 -22.65
CA SER A 270 4.86 -8.15 -23.73
C SER A 270 5.83 -9.28 -24.08
N ASP A 271 7.14 -9.03 -24.09
CA ASP A 271 8.20 -10.02 -24.35
C ASP A 271 8.25 -11.11 -23.26
N LEU A 272 7.85 -10.77 -22.03
CA LEU A 272 7.70 -11.73 -20.93
C LEU A 272 6.37 -12.53 -21.01
N GLY A 273 5.52 -12.23 -21.99
CA GLY A 273 4.22 -12.88 -22.20
C GLY A 273 3.05 -12.20 -21.50
N VAL A 274 3.27 -11.06 -20.82
CA VAL A 274 2.18 -10.27 -20.22
C VAL A 274 1.35 -9.61 -21.30
N LYS A 275 0.04 -9.58 -21.11
CA LYS A 275 -0.86 -8.88 -22.03
C LYS A 275 -0.87 -7.41 -21.67
N THR A 276 -0.48 -6.55 -22.61
CA THR A 276 -0.39 -5.11 -22.38
C THR A 276 -1.49 -4.38 -23.12
N MET A 277 -2.22 -3.50 -22.43
CA MET A 277 -3.22 -2.62 -23.04
C MET A 277 -2.88 -1.17 -22.73
N THR A 278 -2.53 -0.40 -23.77
CA THR A 278 -2.16 1.01 -23.67
C THR A 278 -3.21 1.97 -24.24
N ASP A 279 -4.27 1.43 -24.85
CA ASP A 279 -5.42 2.19 -25.34
C ASP A 279 -6.42 2.39 -24.18
N CYS A 280 -6.39 3.58 -23.59
CA CYS A 280 -7.22 3.91 -22.44
C CYS A 280 -8.72 3.98 -22.79
N ASP A 281 -9.08 4.46 -23.99
CA ASP A 281 -10.48 4.50 -24.43
C ASP A 281 -11.08 3.10 -24.48
N LYS A 282 -10.28 2.14 -24.96
CA LYS A 282 -10.65 0.73 -24.96
C LYS A 282 -10.80 0.18 -23.54
N LEU A 283 -9.84 0.44 -22.65
CA LEU A 283 -9.91 0.02 -21.24
C LEU A 283 -11.16 0.56 -20.54
N ASN A 284 -11.52 1.82 -20.79
CA ASN A 284 -12.67 2.48 -20.19
C ASN A 284 -14.00 1.84 -20.59
N SER A 285 -14.04 1.23 -21.78
CA SER A 285 -15.23 0.56 -22.32
C SER A 285 -15.36 -0.91 -21.95
N TRP A 286 -14.29 -1.53 -21.44
CA TRP A 286 -14.28 -2.97 -21.17
C TRP A 286 -15.11 -3.34 -19.96
N THR A 287 -15.88 -4.41 -20.12
CA THR A 287 -16.33 -5.24 -19.01
C THR A 287 -15.15 -5.96 -18.36
N LEU A 288 -15.32 -6.37 -17.10
CA LEU A 288 -14.31 -7.17 -16.40
C LEU A 288 -14.02 -8.49 -17.16
N GLU A 289 -15.02 -9.09 -17.79
CA GLU A 289 -14.85 -10.33 -18.55
C GLU A 289 -14.07 -10.12 -19.85
N GLU A 290 -14.22 -8.97 -20.51
CA GLU A 290 -13.38 -8.61 -21.66
C GLU A 290 -11.92 -8.37 -21.22
N ALA A 291 -11.70 -7.68 -20.10
CA ALA A 291 -10.37 -7.50 -19.54
C ALA A 291 -9.71 -8.85 -19.19
N LYS A 292 -10.44 -9.76 -18.53
CA LYS A 292 -10.01 -11.15 -18.25
C LYS A 292 -9.69 -11.92 -19.52
N SER A 293 -10.55 -11.85 -20.52
CA SER A 293 -10.37 -12.52 -21.81
C SER A 293 -9.10 -12.04 -22.51
N PHE A 294 -8.88 -10.73 -22.54
CA PHE A 294 -7.68 -10.13 -23.11
C PHE A 294 -6.41 -10.52 -22.35
N ALA A 295 -6.49 -10.53 -21.00
CA ALA A 295 -5.36 -10.81 -20.11
C ALA A 295 -4.90 -12.27 -20.07
N ARG A 296 -5.59 -13.18 -20.77
CA ARG A 296 -5.34 -14.62 -20.74
C ARG A 296 -3.91 -14.95 -21.21
N LEU A 297 -3.19 -15.65 -20.35
CA LEU A 297 -1.86 -16.20 -20.58
C LEU A 297 -1.95 -17.58 -21.24
N PRO A 298 -0.92 -18.04 -21.97
CA PRO A 298 -0.90 -19.38 -22.57
C PRO A 298 -1.10 -20.52 -21.56
N GLY A 299 -0.66 -20.35 -20.31
CA GLY A 299 -0.83 -21.31 -19.22
C GLY A 299 -2.19 -21.27 -18.52
N GLY A 300 -3.12 -20.43 -18.97
CA GLY A 300 -4.50 -20.32 -18.44
C GLY A 300 -4.71 -19.21 -17.40
N GLY A 301 -3.64 -18.67 -16.81
CA GLY A 301 -3.68 -17.51 -15.90
C GLY A 301 -4.09 -16.21 -16.59
N MET A 302 -4.30 -15.14 -15.82
CA MET A 302 -4.63 -13.82 -16.34
C MET A 302 -3.75 -12.74 -15.73
N LEU A 303 -2.97 -12.05 -16.56
CA LEU A 303 -2.09 -10.97 -16.14
C LEU A 303 -2.11 -9.85 -17.19
N LEU A 304 -2.56 -8.67 -16.76
CA LEU A 304 -2.73 -7.48 -17.59
C LEU A 304 -1.75 -6.40 -17.13
N MET A 305 -1.04 -5.78 -18.06
CA MET A 305 -0.32 -4.53 -17.80
C MET A 305 -1.10 -3.37 -18.41
N ILE A 306 -1.31 -2.31 -17.63
CA ILE A 306 -1.87 -1.03 -18.09
C ILE A 306 -0.98 0.14 -17.69
N PRO A 307 -0.93 1.23 -18.47
CA PRO A 307 -0.38 2.49 -18.03
C PRO A 307 -1.17 3.03 -16.83
N GLY A 308 -0.47 3.40 -15.76
CA GLY A 308 -1.06 3.83 -14.49
C GLY A 308 -1.38 5.32 -14.43
N GLU A 309 -1.14 5.89 -13.26
CA GLU A 309 -1.46 7.28 -12.91
C GLU A 309 -1.02 8.29 -13.99
N GLY A 310 -1.94 9.17 -14.38
CA GLY A 310 -1.72 10.20 -15.39
C GLY A 310 -1.82 9.72 -16.83
N TYR A 311 -2.16 8.43 -17.05
CA TYR A 311 -2.42 7.85 -18.36
C TYR A 311 -3.81 7.17 -18.37
N CYS A 312 -3.90 5.87 -18.10
CA CYS A 312 -5.18 5.15 -18.12
C CYS A 312 -5.82 5.01 -16.74
N VAL A 313 -5.13 5.44 -15.67
CA VAL A 313 -5.66 5.43 -14.30
C VAL A 313 -5.67 6.86 -13.75
N GLU A 314 -6.82 7.27 -13.22
CA GLU A 314 -6.97 8.52 -12.47
C GLU A 314 -6.37 8.33 -11.06
N GLY A 315 -5.27 9.05 -10.79
CA GLY A 315 -4.67 9.17 -9.46
C GLY A 315 -5.33 10.27 -8.64
N ASN A 316 -5.35 10.12 -7.31
CA ASN A 316 -5.98 11.08 -6.41
C ASN A 316 -5.00 11.79 -5.47
N TRP A 317 -3.68 11.60 -5.62
CA TRP A 317 -2.64 12.07 -4.69
C TRP A 317 -2.86 13.48 -4.11
N ASP A 318 -2.78 13.59 -2.79
CA ASP A 318 -2.94 14.84 -2.04
C ASP A 318 -1.88 14.95 -0.92
N PRO A 319 -0.91 15.89 -1.02
CA PRO A 319 0.19 16.02 -0.06
C PRO A 319 -0.24 16.47 1.34
N ASP A 320 -1.51 16.84 1.54
CA ASP A 320 -2.03 17.28 2.84
C ASP A 320 -2.67 16.15 3.64
N VAL A 321 -2.85 14.96 3.02
CA VAL A 321 -3.29 13.73 3.70
C VAL A 321 -2.11 13.13 4.46
N THR A 322 -1.81 13.70 5.62
CA THR A 322 -0.61 13.37 6.42
C THR A 322 -0.96 12.64 7.71
N LEU A 323 0.06 12.09 8.38
CA LEU A 323 -0.08 11.47 9.71
C LEU A 323 -0.69 12.43 10.75
N ALA A 324 -0.42 13.75 10.65
CA ALA A 324 -0.98 14.76 11.54
C ALA A 324 -2.51 14.89 11.43
N GLY A 325 -3.07 14.60 10.24
CA GLY A 325 -4.52 14.53 10.03
C GLY A 325 -5.14 13.24 10.58
N GLY A 326 -4.33 12.24 10.93
CA GLY A 326 -4.77 10.96 11.44
C GLY A 326 -5.66 10.17 10.47
N VAL A 327 -6.28 9.12 10.98
CA VAL A 327 -7.20 8.25 10.22
C VAL A 327 -8.37 9.06 9.65
N ASP A 328 -8.88 10.05 10.37
CA ASP A 328 -9.99 10.90 9.93
C ASP A 328 -9.63 11.75 8.70
N GLY A 329 -8.40 12.25 8.63
CA GLY A 329 -7.89 12.96 7.45
C GLY A 329 -7.87 12.06 6.21
N VAL A 330 -7.36 10.83 6.35
CA VAL A 330 -7.38 9.84 5.25
C VAL A 330 -8.82 9.49 4.86
N ARG A 331 -9.70 9.27 5.83
CA ARG A 331 -11.10 8.94 5.59
C ARG A 331 -11.81 10.05 4.81
N SER A 332 -11.67 11.31 5.22
CA SER A 332 -12.30 12.44 4.56
C SER A 332 -11.83 12.58 3.09
N TYR A 333 -10.54 12.33 2.85
CA TYR A 333 -9.99 12.29 1.52
C TYR A 333 -10.54 11.13 0.66
N VAL A 334 -10.66 9.94 1.24
CA VAL A 334 -11.29 8.79 0.59
C VAL A 334 -12.75 9.08 0.24
N GLU A 335 -13.52 9.66 1.17
CA GLU A 335 -14.91 10.08 0.96
C GLU A 335 -15.03 11.05 -0.22
N LYS A 336 -14.16 12.06 -0.28
CA LYS A 336 -14.11 13.02 -1.39
C LYS A 336 -13.78 12.35 -2.71
N THR A 337 -12.82 11.42 -2.71
CA THR A 337 -12.43 10.68 -3.93
C THR A 337 -13.58 9.82 -4.43
N MET A 338 -14.18 8.99 -3.57
CA MET A 338 -15.29 8.10 -3.92
C MET A 338 -16.56 8.85 -4.38
N ALA A 339 -16.74 10.10 -3.94
CA ALA A 339 -17.86 10.94 -4.37
C ALA A 339 -17.64 11.61 -5.73
N ALA A 340 -16.42 11.56 -6.28
CA ALA A 340 -16.12 12.11 -7.59
C ALA A 340 -16.72 11.25 -8.72
N SER A 341 -16.98 11.87 -9.87
CA SER A 341 -17.34 11.13 -11.08
C SER A 341 -16.06 10.62 -11.73
N HIS A 342 -16.03 9.34 -12.09
CA HIS A 342 -14.90 8.70 -12.75
C HIS A 342 -15.31 8.18 -14.12
N GLU A 343 -14.60 8.63 -15.16
CA GLU A 343 -14.81 8.16 -16.53
C GLU A 343 -13.75 7.15 -16.98
N ALA A 344 -12.68 6.99 -16.20
CA ALA A 344 -11.63 6.01 -16.38
C ALA A 344 -11.47 5.11 -15.14
N PRO A 345 -10.69 4.01 -15.23
CA PRO A 345 -10.12 3.36 -14.06
C PRO A 345 -9.55 4.41 -13.10
N PHE A 346 -9.79 4.25 -11.81
CA PHE A 346 -9.35 5.19 -10.80
C PHE A 346 -8.76 4.45 -9.61
N GLN A 347 -7.80 5.08 -8.94
CA GLN A 347 -7.26 4.57 -7.70
C GLN A 347 -7.70 5.43 -6.52
N VAL A 348 -7.88 4.77 -5.38
CA VAL A 348 -8.13 5.38 -4.09
C VAL A 348 -6.96 5.04 -3.20
N GLN A 349 -6.09 6.03 -2.98
CA GLN A 349 -4.95 5.90 -2.10
C GLN A 349 -5.37 5.97 -0.62
N ALA A 350 -5.68 4.83 0.00
CA ALA A 350 -6.13 4.71 1.38
C ALA A 350 -4.95 4.57 2.37
N PHE A 351 -3.99 5.49 2.26
CA PHE A 351 -2.80 5.55 3.10
C PHE A 351 -2.39 7.01 3.36
N PHE A 352 -1.50 7.22 4.33
CA PHE A 352 -0.90 8.52 4.57
C PHE A 352 0.06 8.90 3.43
N GLN A 353 -0.20 10.03 2.81
CA GLN A 353 0.52 10.49 1.64
C GLN A 353 1.92 10.96 2.02
N GLN A 354 2.91 10.48 1.27
CA GLN A 354 4.30 10.80 1.53
C GLN A 354 4.60 12.24 1.08
N LYS A 355 4.72 13.14 2.06
CA LYS A 355 5.19 14.52 1.86
C LYS A 355 6.71 14.66 2.04
N PHE A 356 7.32 13.75 2.81
CA PHE A 356 8.73 13.79 3.22
C PHE A 356 9.47 12.49 2.88
N ILE A 357 10.68 12.32 3.41
CA ILE A 357 11.62 11.26 3.00
C ILE A 357 11.09 9.85 3.28
N THR A 358 10.22 9.62 4.28
CA THR A 358 9.84 8.27 4.71
C THR A 358 8.35 8.01 4.46
N PRO A 359 7.97 6.90 3.80
CA PRO A 359 6.58 6.45 3.72
C PRO A 359 6.02 6.16 5.11
N GLU A 360 4.80 6.61 5.36
CA GLU A 360 4.10 6.35 6.61
C GLU A 360 3.34 5.01 6.52
N LEU A 361 3.81 4.03 7.29
CA LEU A 361 3.29 2.66 7.28
C LEU A 361 2.39 2.46 8.50
N SER A 362 1.08 2.27 8.29
CA SER A 362 0.12 2.10 9.38
C SER A 362 -0.76 0.86 9.18
N ALA A 363 -0.52 -0.17 10.00
CA ALA A 363 -1.38 -1.36 10.03
C ALA A 363 -2.77 -1.07 10.61
N ASP A 364 -2.85 -0.14 11.57
CA ASP A 364 -4.13 0.34 12.11
C ASP A 364 -4.98 0.98 11.02
N LEU A 365 -4.37 1.74 10.11
CA LEU A 365 -5.10 2.29 8.97
C LEU A 365 -5.66 1.19 8.07
N ASN A 366 -4.91 0.12 7.77
CA ASN A 366 -5.46 -1.00 7.00
C ASN A 366 -6.62 -1.72 7.71
N LYS A 367 -6.60 -1.80 9.05
CA LYS A 367 -7.77 -2.26 9.82
C LYS A 367 -8.99 -1.36 9.61
N ASN A 368 -8.80 -0.04 9.68
CA ASN A 368 -9.86 0.93 9.38
C ASN A 368 -10.37 0.81 7.93
N VAL A 369 -9.48 0.64 6.96
CA VAL A 369 -9.84 0.40 5.55
C VAL A 369 -10.69 -0.87 5.40
N TYR A 370 -10.33 -1.96 6.08
CA TYR A 370 -11.15 -3.16 6.10
C TYR A 370 -12.57 -2.88 6.64
N GLU A 371 -12.68 -2.08 7.71
CA GLU A 371 -13.99 -1.64 8.21
C GLU A 371 -14.73 -0.78 7.17
N TRP A 372 -14.07 0.11 6.45
CA TRP A 372 -14.71 0.93 5.39
C TRP A 372 -15.24 0.11 4.22
N VAL A 373 -14.60 -1.02 3.91
CA VAL A 373 -15.08 -1.99 2.90
C VAL A 373 -16.25 -2.82 3.44
N THR A 374 -16.25 -3.17 4.73
CA THR A 374 -17.16 -4.19 5.28
C THR A 374 -18.30 -3.67 6.14
N THR A 375 -18.27 -2.40 6.57
CA THR A 375 -19.28 -1.83 7.46
C THR A 375 -20.67 -1.96 6.83
N PRO A 376 -21.63 -2.63 7.51
CA PRO A 376 -22.99 -2.75 7.03
C PRO A 376 -23.69 -1.38 7.03
N SER A 377 -23.82 -0.79 5.86
CA SER A 377 -24.72 0.32 5.58
C SER A 377 -25.37 0.08 4.21
N ASP A 378 -26.42 0.82 3.89
CA ASP A 378 -27.05 0.77 2.56
C ASP A 378 -26.05 1.17 1.43
N ALA A 379 -24.89 1.73 1.79
CA ALA A 379 -23.74 1.96 0.91
C ALA A 379 -22.40 1.99 1.68
N PRO A 380 -21.59 0.91 1.67
CA PRO A 380 -20.22 0.94 2.18
C PRO A 380 -19.41 2.07 1.52
N LEU A 381 -18.50 2.69 2.28
CA LEU A 381 -17.71 3.83 1.81
C LEU A 381 -16.95 3.52 0.52
N LEU A 382 -16.35 2.34 0.44
CA LEU A 382 -15.53 1.90 -0.69
C LEU A 382 -16.31 1.08 -1.73
N LYS A 383 -17.64 1.17 -1.74
CA LYS A 383 -18.46 0.50 -2.75
C LYS A 383 -18.16 1.06 -4.15
N GLY A 384 -17.78 0.18 -5.08
CA GLY A 384 -17.48 0.56 -6.46
C GLY A 384 -16.06 1.11 -6.66
N VAL A 385 -15.19 1.03 -5.65
CA VAL A 385 -13.76 1.33 -5.82
C VAL A 385 -13.18 0.45 -6.93
N ASN A 386 -12.32 1.00 -7.77
CA ASN A 386 -11.58 0.22 -8.76
C ASN A 386 -10.24 -0.27 -8.19
N PHE A 387 -9.25 0.60 -8.03
CA PHE A 387 -8.00 0.24 -7.36
C PHE A 387 -7.97 0.80 -5.94
N LEU A 388 -8.20 -0.05 -4.93
CA LEU A 388 -8.03 0.33 -3.53
C LEU A 388 -6.56 0.15 -3.15
N GLU A 389 -5.84 1.25 -3.08
CA GLU A 389 -4.39 1.23 -2.88
C GLU A 389 -4.03 1.41 -1.40
N VAL A 390 -3.18 0.53 -0.88
CA VAL A 390 -2.72 0.54 0.51
C VAL A 390 -1.21 0.35 0.61
N ASN A 391 -0.62 0.83 1.72
CA ASN A 391 0.68 0.36 2.17
C ASN A 391 0.52 -0.98 2.91
N LEU A 392 1.59 -1.77 3.03
CA LEU A 392 1.64 -3.00 3.83
C LEU A 392 0.64 -4.12 3.42
N ALA A 393 0.96 -4.86 2.36
CA ALA A 393 0.20 -6.06 1.97
C ALA A 393 0.04 -7.09 3.11
N CYS A 394 1.02 -7.17 4.01
CA CYS A 394 0.94 -8.04 5.17
C CYS A 394 -0.23 -7.64 6.09
N ALA A 395 -0.41 -6.34 6.36
CA ALA A 395 -1.39 -5.85 7.32
C ALA A 395 -2.80 -5.87 6.74
N TYR A 396 -3.66 -6.78 7.21
CA TYR A 396 -5.06 -6.92 6.79
C TYR A 396 -5.30 -7.17 5.28
N GLY A 397 -4.24 -7.31 4.45
CA GLY A 397 -4.37 -7.45 2.99
C GLY A 397 -5.28 -8.61 2.57
N THR A 398 -5.12 -9.78 3.21
CA THR A 398 -5.99 -10.94 2.93
C THR A 398 -7.46 -10.66 3.24
N SER A 399 -7.74 -9.96 4.33
CA SER A 399 -9.08 -9.60 4.78
C SER A 399 -9.73 -8.57 3.86
N ILE A 400 -8.99 -7.50 3.52
CA ILE A 400 -9.45 -6.44 2.59
C ILE A 400 -9.73 -7.06 1.22
N SER A 401 -8.79 -7.83 0.68
CA SER A 401 -8.92 -8.45 -0.63
C SER A 401 -10.11 -9.41 -0.72
N SER A 402 -10.31 -10.25 0.31
CA SER A 402 -11.49 -11.13 0.38
C SER A 402 -12.80 -10.33 0.44
N ALA A 403 -12.80 -9.20 1.16
CA ALA A 403 -13.96 -8.30 1.24
C ALA A 403 -14.26 -7.58 -0.08
N LEU A 404 -13.23 -7.32 -0.90
CA LEU A 404 -13.37 -6.83 -2.28
C LEU A 404 -13.75 -7.95 -3.28
N GLY A 405 -13.82 -9.20 -2.84
CA GLY A 405 -14.31 -10.32 -3.64
C GLY A 405 -13.25 -11.19 -4.31
N ALA A 406 -11.96 -11.02 -3.97
CA ALA A 406 -10.92 -11.94 -4.44
C ALA A 406 -11.03 -13.31 -3.77
N THR A 407 -10.58 -14.35 -4.46
CA THR A 407 -10.46 -15.69 -3.87
C THR A 407 -9.04 -15.89 -3.36
N ILE A 408 -8.91 -16.27 -2.10
CA ILE A 408 -7.63 -16.60 -1.47
C ILE A 408 -7.72 -18.04 -0.97
N SER A 409 -6.87 -18.91 -1.48
CA SER A 409 -6.80 -20.29 -1.01
C SER A 409 -6.22 -20.35 0.41
N ASP A 410 -6.54 -21.40 1.17
CA ASP A 410 -5.91 -21.61 2.48
C ASP A 410 -4.38 -21.74 2.36
N GLU A 411 -3.90 -22.32 1.26
CA GLU A 411 -2.46 -22.44 0.96
C GLU A 411 -1.82 -21.06 0.77
N ASP A 412 -2.39 -20.20 -0.09
CA ASP A 412 -1.90 -18.84 -0.31
C ASP A 412 -1.95 -18.02 0.98
N GLY A 413 -3.04 -18.11 1.75
CA GLY A 413 -3.18 -17.42 3.03
C GLY A 413 -2.09 -17.82 4.03
N ASN A 414 -1.77 -19.11 4.11
CA ASN A 414 -0.68 -19.62 4.96
C ASN A 414 0.70 -19.19 4.46
N GLN A 415 0.93 -19.23 3.14
CA GLN A 415 2.20 -18.80 2.54
C GLN A 415 2.43 -17.28 2.69
N CYS A 416 1.37 -16.47 2.59
CA CYS A 416 1.40 -15.04 2.91
C CYS A 416 1.83 -14.83 4.37
N GLN A 417 1.16 -15.49 5.32
CA GLN A 417 1.49 -15.37 6.74
C GLN A 417 2.93 -15.77 7.04
N GLN A 418 3.42 -16.85 6.42
CA GLN A 418 4.81 -17.28 6.56
C GLN A 418 5.79 -16.24 5.98
N ALA A 419 5.51 -15.71 4.79
CA ALA A 419 6.36 -14.67 4.18
C ALA A 419 6.44 -13.40 5.04
N CYS A 420 5.32 -12.98 5.62
CA CYS A 420 5.23 -11.85 6.55
C CYS A 420 5.98 -12.12 7.86
N GLN A 421 5.88 -13.35 8.41
CA GLN A 421 6.69 -13.80 9.55
C GLN A 421 8.19 -13.73 9.27
N ASP A 422 8.61 -14.24 8.13
CA ASP A 422 10.02 -14.24 7.75
C ASP A 422 10.52 -12.81 7.48
N ALA A 423 9.68 -11.95 6.90
CA ALA A 423 9.98 -10.53 6.75
C ALA A 423 10.17 -9.84 8.11
N CYS A 424 9.29 -10.12 9.09
CA CYS A 424 9.41 -9.58 10.45
C CYS A 424 10.71 -10.02 11.13
N LYS A 425 11.13 -11.28 10.92
CA LYS A 425 12.42 -11.77 11.43
C LYS A 425 13.60 -11.10 10.73
N ARG A 426 13.57 -10.98 9.40
CA ARG A 426 14.65 -10.36 8.61
C ARG A 426 14.84 -8.89 8.94
N SER A 427 13.77 -8.15 9.26
CA SER A 427 13.85 -6.76 9.68
C SER A 427 14.33 -6.58 11.12
N GLY A 428 14.48 -7.68 11.88
CA GLY A 428 14.78 -7.65 13.31
C GLY A 428 13.58 -7.26 14.17
N ALA A 429 12.38 -7.07 13.59
CA ALA A 429 11.17 -6.74 14.32
C ALA A 429 10.57 -7.92 15.10
N CYS A 430 10.87 -9.14 14.69
CA CYS A 430 10.52 -10.37 15.39
C CYS A 430 11.78 -11.17 15.74
N THR A 431 11.77 -11.88 16.87
CA THR A 431 12.83 -12.84 17.23
C THR A 431 12.52 -14.26 16.75
N GLN A 432 13.56 -15.11 16.71
CA GLN A 432 13.47 -16.52 16.30
C GLN A 432 12.72 -17.40 17.31
#